data_AF-A0A6P0HWR6-F1
#
_entry.id   AF-A0A6P0HWR6-F1
#
_cell.length_a   1.000
_cell.length_b   1.000
_cell.length_c   1.000
_cell.angle_alpha   90.00
_cell.angle_beta   90.00
_cell.angle_gamma   90.00
#
_symmetry.space_group_name_H-M   'P 1'
#
loop_
_entity.id
_entity.type
_entity.pdbx_description
1 polymer ?
#
loop_
_entity_poly.entity_id
_entity_poly.type
_entity_poly.pdbx_seq_one_letter_code
_entity_poly.pdbx_strand_id
1 'polypeptide(L)'
;REKLNIVESENQDPNQTEVLLEQIRYKVSSNVEKKLFQDISYKIISEVFKIVERIVPEISSDFYIADKGRADTSRIYHDWENFRFRYTSVGMFYGGGINVSYDFLNEFFSPAFEGYLTGNEVILLGIINPSDKITGSSDEEKIELLRTSLNGEPDFTDFDERLKDFYVEGIHRVM
;
A
#
# COMPACT_ATOMS: atom_id res chain seq x y z
N ARG A 1 13.07 -71.00 -24.26
CA ARG A 1 13.85 -69.74 -24.22
C ARG A 1 12.92 -68.66 -24.76
N GLU A 2 12.15 -68.07 -23.84
CA GLU A 2 12.25 -66.65 -23.40
C GLU A 2 11.43 -65.74 -24.33
N LYS A 3 10.14 -65.54 -24.02
CA LYS A 3 9.54 -64.46 -23.19
C LYS A 3 9.60 -63.08 -23.87
N LEU A 4 8.44 -62.66 -24.39
CA LEU A 4 8.05 -61.28 -24.63
C LEU A 4 8.22 -60.46 -23.34
N ASN A 5 9.01 -59.41 -23.37
CA ASN A 5 8.97 -58.33 -22.38
C ASN A 5 7.95 -57.30 -22.84
N ILE A 6 6.75 -57.38 -22.26
CA ILE A 6 5.78 -56.30 -22.30
C ILE A 6 6.06 -55.41 -21.08
N VAL A 7 6.34 -54.15 -21.39
CA VAL A 7 6.19 -52.93 -20.59
C VAL A 7 5.41 -53.09 -19.29
N GLU A 8 6.08 -52.89 -18.16
CA GLU A 8 5.43 -52.33 -16.96
C GLU A 8 6.00 -50.92 -16.79
N SER A 9 5.34 -49.97 -17.44
CA SER A 9 5.41 -48.57 -17.06
C SER A 9 4.75 -48.46 -15.69
N GLU A 10 5.52 -48.12 -14.67
CA GLU A 10 4.98 -47.72 -13.38
C GLU A 10 4.03 -46.52 -13.59
N ASN A 11 2.74 -46.78 -13.43
CA ASN A 11 1.71 -45.74 -13.31
C ASN A 11 2.01 -44.91 -12.06
N GLN A 12 2.73 -43.80 -12.22
CA GLN A 12 2.66 -42.66 -11.32
C GLN A 12 1.72 -41.63 -11.93
N ASP A 13 0.42 -41.90 -11.87
CA ASP A 13 -0.59 -40.87 -12.06
C ASP A 13 -0.62 -40.07 -10.74
N PRO A 14 -0.17 -38.80 -10.69
CA PRO A 14 -0.23 -38.02 -9.47
C PRO A 14 -1.69 -37.98 -9.03
N ASN A 15 -1.95 -38.43 -7.79
CA ASN A 15 -3.28 -38.55 -7.22
C ASN A 15 -4.01 -37.21 -7.40
N GLN A 16 -4.93 -37.13 -8.36
CA GLN A 16 -5.57 -35.87 -8.77
C GLN A 16 -6.24 -35.16 -7.58
N THR A 17 -6.61 -35.92 -6.55
CA THR A 17 -7.12 -35.43 -5.27
C THR A 17 -6.10 -34.63 -4.47
N GLU A 18 -4.83 -35.05 -4.42
CA GLU A 18 -3.75 -34.31 -3.74
C GLU A 18 -3.42 -33.02 -4.48
N VAL A 19 -3.36 -33.07 -5.82
CA VAL A 19 -3.18 -31.87 -6.66
C VAL A 19 -4.33 -30.89 -6.46
N LEU A 20 -5.58 -31.36 -6.42
CA LEU A 20 -6.75 -30.52 -6.13
C LEU A 20 -6.72 -29.94 -4.71
N LEU A 21 -6.31 -30.71 -3.70
CA LEU A 21 -6.21 -30.23 -2.32
C LEU A 21 -5.08 -29.20 -2.16
N GLU A 22 -3.94 -29.38 -2.83
CA GLU A 22 -2.87 -28.39 -2.87
C GLU A 22 -3.30 -27.13 -3.60
N GLN A 23 -3.99 -27.24 -4.75
CA GLN A 23 -4.55 -26.10 -5.45
C GLN A 23 -5.60 -25.36 -4.60
N ILE A 24 -6.46 -26.08 -3.89
CA ILE A 24 -7.43 -25.49 -2.96
C ILE A 24 -6.70 -24.83 -1.79
N ARG A 25 -5.70 -25.48 -1.17
CA ARG A 25 -4.90 -24.89 -0.10
C ARG A 25 -4.16 -23.65 -0.57
N TYR A 26 -3.54 -23.68 -1.75
CA TYR A 26 -2.84 -22.54 -2.34
C TYR A 26 -3.82 -21.40 -2.67
N LYS A 27 -5.00 -21.73 -3.21
CA LYS A 27 -6.03 -20.74 -3.57
C LYS A 27 -6.72 -20.14 -2.35
N VAL A 28 -6.93 -20.94 -1.30
CA VAL A 28 -7.46 -20.50 -0.01
C VAL A 28 -6.41 -19.68 0.74
N SER A 29 -5.16 -20.13 0.78
CA SER A 29 -4.05 -19.39 1.41
C SER A 29 -3.83 -18.06 0.69
N SER A 30 -3.79 -18.05 -0.65
CA SER A 30 -3.69 -16.79 -1.42
C SER A 30 -4.91 -15.88 -1.26
N ASN A 31 -6.13 -16.41 -1.13
CA ASN A 31 -7.31 -15.58 -0.83
C ASN A 31 -7.26 -15.00 0.60
N VAL A 32 -6.79 -15.79 1.58
CA VAL A 32 -6.61 -15.34 2.97
C VAL A 32 -5.50 -14.30 3.06
N GLU A 33 -4.38 -14.52 2.39
CA GLU A 33 -3.26 -13.58 2.30
C GLU A 33 -3.67 -12.28 1.61
N LYS A 34 -4.42 -12.35 0.51
CA LYS A 34 -4.95 -11.16 -0.17
C LYS A 34 -5.88 -10.36 0.73
N LYS A 35 -6.77 -11.04 1.47
CA LYS A 35 -7.67 -10.38 2.41
C LYS A 35 -6.89 -9.75 3.57
N LEU A 36 -5.92 -10.46 4.14
CA LEU A 36 -5.06 -9.93 5.20
C LEU A 36 -4.30 -8.70 4.71
N PHE A 37 -3.73 -8.77 3.52
CA PHE A 37 -3.02 -7.64 2.89
C PHE A 37 -3.95 -6.45 2.64
N GLN A 38 -5.17 -6.70 2.18
CA GLN A 38 -6.20 -5.68 2.03
C GLN A 38 -6.53 -5.02 3.37
N ASP A 39 -6.81 -5.81 4.41
CA ASP A 39 -7.14 -5.30 5.75
C ASP A 39 -6.01 -4.45 6.34
N ILE A 40 -4.75 -4.87 6.15
CA ILE A 40 -3.57 -4.12 6.58
C ILE A 40 -3.44 -2.80 5.82
N SER A 41 -3.59 -2.82 4.49
CA SER A 41 -3.53 -1.60 3.67
C SER A 41 -4.58 -0.57 4.11
N TYR A 42 -5.79 -1.03 4.46
CA TYR A 42 -6.87 -0.18 4.94
C TYR A 42 -6.58 0.40 6.30
N LYS A 43 -6.04 -0.41 7.21
CA LYS A 43 -5.61 0.06 8.54
C LYS A 43 -4.52 1.12 8.43
N ILE A 44 -3.49 0.89 7.62
CA ILE A 44 -2.37 1.82 7.45
C ILE A 44 -2.84 3.15 6.85
N ILE A 45 -3.60 3.13 5.75
CA ILE A 45 -4.11 4.36 5.14
C ILE A 45 -5.06 5.09 6.10
N SER A 46 -5.90 4.37 6.85
CA SER A 46 -6.74 5.02 7.86
C SER A 46 -5.92 5.71 8.96
N GLU A 47 -4.80 5.13 9.39
CA GLU A 47 -3.91 5.77 10.38
C GLU A 47 -3.22 7.00 9.79
N VAL A 48 -2.75 6.95 8.53
CA VAL A 48 -2.20 8.13 7.83
C VAL A 48 -3.19 9.29 7.89
N PHE A 49 -4.46 9.07 7.54
CA PHE A 49 -5.48 10.13 7.58
C PHE A 49 -5.66 10.72 8.99
N LYS A 50 -5.76 9.89 10.03
CA LYS A 50 -5.91 10.37 11.42
C LYS A 50 -4.73 11.23 11.85
N ILE A 51 -3.52 10.83 11.48
CA ILE A 51 -2.30 11.55 11.84
C ILE A 51 -2.26 12.88 11.07
N VAL A 52 -2.52 12.85 9.76
CA VAL A 52 -2.60 14.07 8.91
C VAL A 52 -3.57 15.09 9.47
N GLU A 53 -4.79 14.67 9.82
CA GLU A 53 -5.81 15.55 10.41
C GLU A 53 -5.31 16.27 11.68
N ARG A 54 -4.43 15.61 12.45
CA ARG A 54 -3.84 16.18 13.67
C ARG A 54 -2.62 17.07 13.37
N ILE A 55 -1.71 16.66 12.48
CA ILE A 55 -0.44 17.38 12.24
C ILE A 55 -0.63 18.63 11.38
N VAL A 56 -1.58 18.66 10.44
CA VAL A 56 -1.71 19.80 9.51
C VAL A 56 -1.98 21.13 10.26
N PRO A 57 -2.92 21.18 11.24
CA PRO A 57 -3.08 22.36 12.07
C PRO A 57 -1.84 22.74 12.89
N GLU A 58 -0.96 21.78 13.22
CA GLU A 58 0.29 22.05 13.96
C GLU A 58 1.42 22.56 13.05
N ILE A 59 1.43 22.17 11.78
CA ILE A 59 2.51 22.49 10.83
C ILE A 59 2.42 23.95 10.38
N SER A 60 1.23 24.55 10.23
CA SER A 60 1.10 26.02 10.29
C SER A 60 -0.35 26.49 10.49
N SER A 61 -0.49 27.68 11.09
CA SER A 61 -1.78 28.36 11.23
C SER A 61 -2.39 28.83 9.92
N ASP A 62 -1.58 28.92 8.86
CA ASP A 62 -1.93 29.50 7.56
C ASP A 62 -2.18 28.43 6.49
N PHE A 63 -1.93 27.15 6.82
CA PHE A 63 -2.31 26.02 5.98
C PHE A 63 -3.70 25.50 6.36
N TYR A 64 -4.46 25.12 5.34
CA TYR A 64 -5.68 24.35 5.52
C TYR A 64 -5.57 23.05 4.73
N ILE A 65 -6.21 22.00 5.25
CA ILE A 65 -6.43 20.80 4.47
C ILE A 65 -7.42 21.18 3.36
N ALA A 66 -6.95 21.12 2.12
CA ALA A 66 -7.71 21.52 0.92
C ALA A 66 -9.06 20.82 0.84
N ASP A 67 -9.12 19.62 1.42
CA ASP A 67 -10.27 18.74 1.43
C ASP A 67 -10.36 18.02 2.78
N LYS A 68 -11.35 18.36 3.62
CA LYS A 68 -11.62 17.63 4.89
C LYS A 68 -12.26 16.26 4.66
N GLY A 69 -11.95 15.63 3.52
CA GLY A 69 -12.44 14.32 3.14
C GLY A 69 -11.92 13.26 4.09
N ARG A 70 -12.80 12.36 4.54
CA ARG A 70 -12.41 11.19 5.33
C ARG A 70 -11.53 10.26 4.51
N ALA A 71 -10.83 9.35 5.18
CA ALA A 71 -10.11 8.26 4.54
C ALA A 71 -11.00 7.53 3.52
N ASP A 72 -10.78 7.76 2.23
CA ASP A 72 -11.46 7.05 1.16
C ASP A 72 -10.63 5.82 0.76
N THR A 73 -10.71 4.77 1.57
CA THR A 73 -9.99 3.52 1.35
C THR A 73 -10.46 2.76 0.11
N SER A 74 -11.56 3.18 -0.54
CA SER A 74 -12.02 2.59 -1.80
C SER A 74 -11.08 2.90 -2.97
N ARG A 75 -10.21 3.91 -2.83
CA ARG A 75 -9.22 4.33 -3.84
C ARG A 75 -7.89 3.59 -3.74
N ILE A 76 -7.74 2.67 -2.79
CA ILE A 76 -6.51 1.90 -2.65
C ILE A 76 -6.46 0.87 -3.78
N TYR A 77 -5.47 1.03 -4.64
CA TYR A 77 -5.13 0.05 -5.66
C TYR A 77 -4.27 -1.06 -5.05
N HIS A 78 -4.56 -2.32 -5.39
CA HIS A 78 -3.76 -3.48 -4.99
C HIS A 78 -3.18 -4.18 -6.21
N ASP A 79 -1.86 -4.30 -6.24
CA ASP A 79 -1.14 -5.27 -7.06
C ASP A 79 -1.02 -6.57 -6.24
N TRP A 80 -1.90 -7.51 -6.57
CA TRP A 80 -2.01 -8.79 -5.88
C TRP A 80 -0.88 -9.77 -6.20
N GLU A 81 -0.10 -9.53 -7.26
CA GLU A 81 1.03 -10.39 -7.62
C GLU A 81 2.26 -10.03 -6.79
N ASN A 82 2.46 -8.74 -6.54
CA ASN A 82 3.61 -8.23 -5.80
C ASN A 82 3.30 -7.85 -4.35
N PHE A 83 2.06 -8.08 -3.87
CA PHE A 83 1.58 -7.61 -2.57
C PHE A 83 1.97 -6.14 -2.31
N ARG A 84 1.66 -5.30 -3.30
CA ARG A 84 1.84 -3.85 -3.24
C ARG A 84 0.49 -3.17 -3.26
N PHE A 85 0.32 -2.11 -2.49
CA PHE A 85 -0.82 -1.22 -2.57
C PHE A 85 -0.36 0.20 -2.83
N ARG A 86 -1.22 0.98 -3.46
CA ARG A 86 -0.99 2.40 -3.70
C ARG A 86 -2.25 3.20 -3.44
N TYR A 87 -2.10 4.29 -2.71
CA TYR A 87 -3.10 5.32 -2.54
C TYR A 87 -2.57 6.61 -3.15
N THR A 88 -3.31 7.22 -4.06
CA THR A 88 -2.95 8.51 -4.67
C THR A 88 -4.14 9.45 -4.60
N SER A 89 -3.87 10.72 -4.29
CA SER A 89 -4.85 11.79 -4.45
C SER A 89 -4.81 12.44 -5.83
N VAL A 90 -3.80 12.10 -6.66
CA VAL A 90 -3.64 12.66 -8.00
C VAL A 90 -4.53 11.90 -8.99
N GLY A 91 -5.41 12.66 -9.66
CA GLY A 91 -6.32 12.14 -10.67
C GLY A 91 -7.66 11.64 -10.12
N MET A 92 -8.54 12.55 -9.71
CA MET A 92 -9.96 12.61 -10.10
C MET A 92 -10.60 13.80 -9.37
N PHE A 93 -11.22 14.68 -10.15
CA PHE A 93 -12.13 15.71 -9.68
C PHE A 93 -13.04 15.13 -8.59
N TYR A 94 -13.19 15.85 -7.48
CA TYR A 94 -13.99 15.52 -6.29
C TYR A 94 -13.29 14.68 -5.20
N GLY A 95 -12.98 15.36 -4.09
CA GLY A 95 -13.49 14.97 -2.78
C GLY A 95 -12.85 13.73 -2.17
N GLY A 96 -11.66 13.85 -1.63
CA GLY A 96 -11.01 12.84 -0.79
C GLY A 96 -9.50 13.04 -0.85
N GLY A 97 -8.96 13.91 0.01
CA GLY A 97 -7.54 14.28 -0.09
C GLY A 97 -6.85 14.45 1.25
N ILE A 98 -5.67 13.86 1.32
CA ILE A 98 -4.60 14.15 2.28
C ILE A 98 -3.84 15.46 1.87
N ASN A 99 -4.43 16.23 0.96
CA ASN A 99 -3.77 17.34 0.29
C ASN A 99 -3.73 18.57 1.19
N VAL A 100 -2.59 19.26 1.18
CA VAL A 100 -2.40 20.51 1.92
C VAL A 100 -2.30 21.65 0.93
N SER A 101 -3.10 22.70 1.12
CA SER A 101 -3.10 23.90 0.29
C SER A 101 -2.96 25.16 1.15
N TYR A 102 -2.55 26.25 0.51
CA TYR A 102 -2.46 27.56 1.14
C TYR A 102 -3.71 28.40 0.86
N ASP A 103 -4.26 29.10 1.87
CA ASP A 103 -5.55 29.83 1.81
C ASP A 103 -5.65 30.87 0.66
N PHE A 104 -4.51 31.22 0.05
CA PHE A 104 -4.41 32.30 -0.93
C PHE A 104 -3.55 31.99 -2.18
N LEU A 105 -3.02 30.76 -2.31
CA LEU A 105 -2.21 30.34 -3.46
C LEU A 105 -2.82 29.10 -4.12
N ASN A 106 -2.72 29.01 -5.45
CA ASN A 106 -3.13 27.82 -6.23
C ASN A 106 -2.10 26.66 -6.13
N GLU A 107 -1.32 26.65 -5.06
CA GLU A 107 -0.30 25.63 -4.79
C GLU A 107 -0.86 24.62 -3.81
N PHE A 108 -0.69 23.35 -4.13
CA PHE A 108 -1.13 22.25 -3.29
C PHE A 108 -0.06 21.16 -3.28
N PHE A 109 0.19 20.59 -2.10
CA PHE A 109 0.94 19.37 -1.95
C PHE A 109 -0.04 18.19 -1.95
N SER A 110 0.07 17.31 -2.95
CA SER A 110 -0.76 16.12 -3.13
C SER A 110 0.12 14.87 -3.12
N PRO A 111 0.48 14.35 -1.93
CA PRO A 111 1.32 13.16 -1.85
C PRO A 111 0.56 11.89 -2.26
N ALA A 112 1.32 10.86 -2.61
CA ALA A 112 0.82 9.49 -2.66
C ALA A 112 1.51 8.61 -1.63
N PHE A 113 0.91 7.45 -1.37
CA PHE A 113 1.41 6.44 -0.45
C PHE A 113 1.48 5.10 -1.16
N GLU A 114 2.61 4.41 -1.01
CA GLU A 114 2.81 3.09 -1.57
C GLU A 114 3.30 2.16 -0.47
N GLY A 115 2.59 1.04 -0.25
CA GLY A 115 3.01 0.05 0.71
C GLY A 115 3.18 -1.31 0.09
N TYR A 116 4.09 -2.11 0.63
CA TYR A 116 4.35 -3.46 0.14
C TYR A 116 4.83 -4.38 1.26
N LEU A 117 4.62 -5.68 1.06
CA LEU A 117 5.11 -6.71 1.96
C LEU A 117 6.54 -7.10 1.60
N THR A 118 7.38 -7.24 2.63
CA THR A 118 8.73 -7.83 2.51
C THR A 118 8.86 -8.98 3.49
N GLY A 119 8.47 -10.17 3.05
CA GLY A 119 8.41 -11.35 3.90
C GLY A 119 7.43 -11.16 5.05
N ASN A 120 7.93 -10.75 6.22
CA ASN A 120 7.16 -10.57 7.45
C ASN A 120 7.05 -9.11 7.91
N GLU A 121 7.39 -8.15 7.05
CA GLU A 121 7.26 -6.73 7.33
C GLU A 121 6.34 -6.05 6.30
N VAL A 122 5.64 -5.01 6.74
CA VAL A 122 4.99 -4.04 5.86
C VAL A 122 5.84 -2.78 5.88
N ILE A 123 6.13 -2.28 4.69
CA ILE A 123 6.78 -0.98 4.50
C ILE A 123 5.75 -0.03 3.88
N LEU A 124 5.68 1.21 4.37
CA LEU A 124 4.96 2.30 3.76
C LEU A 124 5.94 3.38 3.32
N LEU A 125 5.82 3.79 2.06
CA LEU A 125 6.53 4.91 1.47
C LEU A 125 5.57 6.07 1.24
N GLY A 126 6.01 7.28 1.59
CA GLY A 126 5.42 8.54 1.13
C GLY A 126 6.07 8.97 -0.17
N ILE A 127 5.29 9.55 -1.07
CA ILE A 127 5.72 9.97 -2.41
C ILE A 127 5.44 11.46 -2.55
N ILE A 128 6.49 12.26 -2.71
CA ILE A 128 6.39 13.73 -2.76
C ILE A 128 5.84 14.20 -4.12
N ASN A 129 6.37 13.64 -5.21
CA ASN A 129 5.99 14.00 -6.57
C ASN A 129 5.36 12.79 -7.28
N PRO A 130 4.16 12.36 -6.86
CA PRO A 130 3.55 11.18 -7.42
C PRO A 130 3.17 11.38 -8.88
N SER A 131 3.41 10.37 -9.70
CA SER A 131 2.89 10.32 -11.06
C SER A 131 1.46 9.78 -11.09
N ASP A 132 0.70 10.17 -12.12
CA ASP A 132 -0.62 9.61 -12.43
C ASP A 132 -0.57 8.12 -12.81
N LYS A 133 0.63 7.58 -13.05
CA LYS A 133 0.81 6.18 -13.40
C LYS A 133 0.71 5.34 -12.14
N ILE A 134 -0.20 4.36 -12.17
CA ILE A 134 -0.37 3.38 -11.09
C ILE A 134 0.94 2.62 -10.77
N THR A 135 1.79 2.43 -11.78
CA THR A 135 3.09 1.76 -11.64
C THR A 135 4.20 2.66 -11.09
N GLY A 136 3.92 3.95 -10.92
CA GLY A 136 4.91 4.99 -10.65
C GLY A 136 5.73 5.41 -11.87
N SER A 137 6.54 6.45 -11.70
CA SER A 137 7.61 6.86 -12.62
C SER A 137 8.98 6.75 -11.93
N SER A 138 10.08 6.77 -12.70
CA SER A 138 11.45 6.80 -12.18
C SER A 138 11.78 8.07 -11.39
N ASP A 139 10.96 9.10 -11.55
CA ASP A 139 11.22 10.45 -11.06
C ASP A 139 10.47 10.69 -9.73
N GLU A 140 9.71 9.70 -9.27
CA GLU A 140 9.05 9.70 -7.97
C GLU A 140 10.08 9.64 -6.86
N GLU A 141 10.11 10.69 -6.04
CA GLU A 141 10.86 10.66 -4.79
C GLU A 141 10.04 9.98 -3.71
N LYS A 142 10.64 8.95 -3.11
CA LYS A 142 10.01 8.09 -2.11
C LYS A 142 10.76 8.16 -0.80
N ILE A 143 10.03 8.33 0.30
CA ILE A 143 10.56 8.37 1.67
C ILE A 143 9.89 7.26 2.46
N GLU A 144 10.66 6.45 3.19
CA GLU A 144 10.10 5.43 4.07
C GLU A 144 9.49 6.09 5.32
N LEU A 145 8.19 5.92 5.48
CA LEU A 145 7.45 6.49 6.61
C LEU A 145 7.23 5.47 7.72
N LEU A 146 6.95 4.22 7.34
CA LEU A 146 6.67 3.14 8.27
C LEU A 146 7.36 1.86 7.82
N ARG A 147 7.92 1.15 8.78
CA ARG A 147 8.31 -0.26 8.64
C ARG A 147 7.90 -0.97 9.91
N THR A 148 7.02 -1.96 9.77
CA THR A 148 6.47 -2.68 10.92
C THR A 148 6.36 -4.17 10.63
N SER A 149 6.57 -4.99 11.65
CA SER A 149 6.34 -6.43 11.54
C SER A 149 4.85 -6.75 11.37
N LEU A 150 4.57 -7.84 10.65
CA LEU A 150 3.28 -8.52 10.60
C LEU A 150 3.04 -9.45 11.80
N ASN A 151 4.09 -9.75 12.58
CA ASN A 151 3.98 -10.57 13.77
C ASN A 151 3.57 -9.70 14.97
N GLY A 152 2.27 -9.68 15.26
CA GLY A 152 1.71 -8.92 16.39
C GLY A 152 1.04 -7.62 15.95
N GLU A 153 0.96 -6.65 16.86
CA GLU A 153 0.40 -5.34 16.54
C GLU A 153 1.41 -4.50 15.75
N PRO A 154 0.98 -3.77 14.70
CA PRO A 154 1.86 -2.87 13.99
C PRO A 154 2.45 -1.81 14.92
N ASP A 155 3.76 -1.62 14.85
CA ASP A 155 4.48 -0.60 15.58
C ASP A 155 4.45 0.71 14.79
N PHE A 156 3.77 1.71 15.32
CA PHE A 156 3.69 3.06 14.76
C PHE A 156 4.58 4.05 15.51
N THR A 157 5.54 3.57 16.31
CA THR A 157 6.54 4.43 16.95
C THR A 157 7.24 5.29 15.90
N ASP A 158 7.40 6.58 16.18
CA ASP A 158 7.99 7.61 15.31
C ASP A 158 7.23 7.87 13.98
N PHE A 159 6.14 7.15 13.69
CA PHE A 159 5.41 7.31 12.44
C PHE A 159 4.80 8.71 12.31
N ASP A 160 4.31 9.25 13.44
CA ASP A 160 3.75 10.60 13.53
C ASP A 160 4.77 11.67 13.13
N GLU A 161 5.99 11.58 13.68
CA GLU A 161 7.05 12.55 13.43
C GLU A 161 7.57 12.45 11.99
N ARG A 162 7.77 11.22 11.48
CA ARG A 162 8.18 11.00 10.08
C ARG A 162 7.13 11.51 9.10
N LEU A 163 5.86 11.31 9.40
CA LEU A 163 4.78 11.82 8.57
C LEU A 163 4.78 13.36 8.61
N LYS A 164 4.95 13.97 9.78
CA LYS A 164 5.09 15.42 9.94
C LYS A 164 6.23 16.00 9.10
N ASP A 165 7.42 15.42 9.19
CA ASP A 165 8.58 15.85 8.43
C ASP A 165 8.35 15.72 6.92
N PHE A 166 7.73 14.62 6.48
CA PHE A 166 7.33 14.41 5.09
C PHE A 166 6.38 15.49 4.57
N TYR A 167 5.37 15.91 5.35
CA TYR A 167 4.50 17.03 4.95
C TYR A 167 5.23 18.35 4.90
N VAL A 168 6.03 18.67 5.91
CA VAL A 168 6.80 19.92 5.95
C VAL A 168 7.71 20.03 4.73
N GLU A 169 8.42 18.94 4.41
CA GLU A 169 9.29 18.89 3.24
C GLU A 169 8.51 19.02 1.93
N GLY A 170 7.41 18.28 1.78
CA GLY A 170 6.57 18.33 0.59
C GLY A 170 5.95 19.71 0.34
N ILE A 171 5.49 20.36 1.41
CA ILE A 171 4.93 21.73 1.37
C ILE A 171 6.02 22.73 0.96
N HIS A 172 7.22 22.68 1.55
CA HIS A 172 8.32 23.58 1.18
C HIS A 172 8.76 23.47 -0.29
N ARG A 173 8.45 22.36 -0.97
CA ARG A 173 8.83 22.15 -2.38
C ARG A 173 7.82 22.70 -3.37
N VAL A 174 6.57 22.91 -2.95
CA VAL A 174 5.52 23.48 -3.79
C VAL A 174 5.36 25.00 -3.58
N MET A 175 6.01 25.57 -2.56
CA MET A 175 6.17 27.00 -2.27
C MET A 175 7.47 27.55 -2.85
#